data_AF-A0A938BH46-F1
#
_entry.id   AF-A0A938BH46-F1
#
_cell.length_a   1.000
_cell.length_b   1.000
_cell.length_c   1.000
_cell.angle_alpha   90.00
_cell.angle_beta   90.00
_cell.angle_gamma   90.00
#
_symmetry.space_group_name_H-M   'P 1'
#
loop_
_entity.id
_entity.type
_entity.pdbx_description
1 polymer ?
#
loop_
_entity_poly.entity_id
_entity_poly.type
_entity_poly.pdbx_seq_one_letter_code
_entity_poly.pdbx_strand_id
1 'polypeptide(L)'
;MSTETEITVRECMRCHHRWVPRQARPPRQCPECHSPYWQTPRQYTKRGRPPEVVSVSGDYTPKHHRTWGRWRLNKKPPYPTLDFPTGVEIYDIKLSCCGTPRSRELWLQQMSEKRYITSADLGDLARAFIDLMRQGEIPVGSDK
;
A
#
# COMPACT_ATOMS: atom_id res chain seq x y z
N MET A 1 15.21 57.27 -9.56
CA MET A 1 15.75 55.94 -9.92
C MET A 1 14.80 54.90 -9.38
N SER A 2 13.90 54.40 -10.23
CA SER A 2 12.87 53.44 -9.83
C SER A 2 13.51 52.05 -9.78
N THR A 3 13.60 51.48 -8.58
CA THR A 3 14.11 50.11 -8.40
C THR A 3 13.05 49.13 -8.87
N GLU A 4 13.26 48.58 -10.06
CA GLU A 4 12.50 47.48 -10.62
C GLU A 4 12.59 46.29 -9.64
N THR A 5 11.48 45.98 -8.96
CA THR A 5 11.46 44.92 -7.96
C THR A 5 11.20 43.62 -8.68
N GLU A 6 12.23 42.80 -8.83
CA GLU A 6 12.11 41.45 -9.38
C GLU A 6 11.07 40.65 -8.58
N ILE A 7 9.98 40.27 -9.24
CA ILE A 7 8.89 39.51 -8.64
C ILE A 7 9.31 38.04 -8.57
N THR A 8 9.94 37.62 -7.47
CA THR A 8 10.26 36.21 -7.25
C THR A 8 9.03 35.44 -6.77
N VAL A 9 8.51 34.53 -7.61
CA VAL A 9 7.48 33.56 -7.21
C VAL A 9 8.02 32.65 -6.11
N ARG A 10 7.22 32.39 -5.08
CA ARG A 10 7.58 31.52 -3.95
C ARG A 10 6.75 30.25 -3.97
N GLU A 11 7.35 29.12 -3.61
CA GLU A 11 6.70 27.81 -3.50
C GLU A 11 6.86 27.25 -2.07
N CYS A 12 5.81 26.63 -1.53
CA CYS A 12 5.86 25.94 -0.26
C CYS A 12 6.34 24.49 -0.45
N MET A 13 7.46 24.12 0.19
CA MET A 13 8.03 22.77 0.12
C MET A 13 7.22 21.70 0.88
N ARG A 14 6.06 22.05 1.45
CA ARG A 14 5.18 21.11 2.18
C ARG A 14 3.86 20.82 1.48
N CYS A 15 3.26 21.80 0.82
CA CYS A 15 1.99 21.65 0.10
C CYS A 15 2.08 22.01 -1.39
N HIS A 16 3.25 22.45 -1.87
CA HIS A 16 3.52 22.86 -3.26
C HIS A 16 2.67 24.04 -3.76
N HIS A 17 2.01 24.76 -2.85
CA HIS A 17 1.32 26.00 -3.20
C HIS A 17 2.33 27.07 -3.62
N ARG A 18 2.04 27.75 -4.74
CA ARG A 18 2.85 28.84 -5.28
C ARG A 18 2.13 30.17 -5.09
N TRP A 19 2.86 31.20 -4.66
CA TRP A 19 2.29 32.53 -4.49
C TRP A 19 3.29 33.61 -4.88
N VAL A 20 2.74 34.75 -5.31
CA VAL A 20 3.48 35.97 -5.58
C VAL A 20 3.44 36.85 -4.32
N PRO A 21 4.57 37.14 -3.67
CA PRO A 21 4.58 37.98 -2.47
C PRO A 21 4.27 39.43 -2.83
N ARG A 22 3.38 40.07 -2.04
CA ARG A 22 3.04 41.51 -2.19
C ARG A 22 4.09 42.46 -1.61
N GLN A 23 5.04 41.94 -0.84
CA GLN A 23 6.09 42.71 -0.19
C GLN A 23 7.43 42.00 -0.38
N ALA A 24 8.54 42.74 -0.35
CA ALA A 24 9.89 42.15 -0.44
C ALA A 24 10.18 41.15 0.70
N ARG A 25 9.53 41.34 1.86
CA ARG A 25 9.75 40.49 3.03
C ARG A 25 9.13 39.10 2.87
N PRO A 26 9.84 38.03 3.27
CA PRO A 26 9.29 36.68 3.29
C PRO A 26 8.07 36.56 4.22
N PRO A 27 7.01 35.81 3.83
CA PRO A 27 5.94 35.52 4.75
C PRO A 27 6.45 34.60 5.86
N ARG A 28 5.91 34.76 7.08
CA ARG A 28 6.23 33.89 8.21
C ARG A 28 5.64 32.49 8.05
N GLN A 29 4.57 32.35 7.26
CA GLN A 29 3.81 31.11 7.09
C GLN A 29 3.35 30.98 5.63
N CYS A 30 3.13 29.74 5.18
CA CYS A 30 2.46 29.46 3.92
C CYS A 30 1.01 29.99 3.95
N PRO A 31 0.53 30.71 2.93
CA PRO A 31 -0.85 31.21 2.89
C PRO A 31 -1.90 30.09 2.76
N GLU A 32 -1.51 28.91 2.26
CA GLU A 32 -2.41 27.77 2.04
C GLU A 32 -2.48 26.84 3.25
N CYS A 33 -1.33 26.34 3.72
CA CYS A 33 -1.27 25.36 4.81
C CYS A 33 -0.88 25.94 6.17
N HIS A 34 -0.68 27.27 6.26
CA HIS A 34 -0.26 28.00 7.46
C HIS A 34 1.05 27.50 8.11
N SER A 35 1.83 26.68 7.39
CA SER A 35 3.05 26.13 7.94
C SER A 35 4.13 27.22 8.03
N PRO A 36 4.79 27.40 9.19
CA PRO A 36 5.93 28.30 9.31
C PRO A 36 7.18 27.77 8.59
N TYR A 37 7.23 26.46 8.32
CA TYR A 37 8.35 25.77 7.69
C TYR A 37 8.16 25.61 6.17
N TRP A 38 7.61 26.64 5.52
CA TRP A 38 7.27 26.57 4.10
C TRP A 38 8.49 26.51 3.18
N GLN A 39 9.66 26.99 3.63
CA GLN A 39 10.95 26.90 2.93
C GLN A 39 11.70 25.59 3.17
N THR A 40 11.19 24.72 4.05
CA THR A 40 11.90 23.51 4.45
C THR A 40 11.12 22.30 3.96
N PRO A 41 11.74 21.36 3.21
CA PRO A 41 11.08 20.12 2.87
C PRO A 41 10.74 19.37 4.16
N ARG A 42 9.63 18.61 4.16
CA ARG A 42 9.36 17.71 5.28
C ARG A 42 10.55 16.75 5.41
N GLN A 43 11.24 16.80 6.54
CA GLN A 43 12.21 15.75 6.88
C GLN A 43 11.41 14.48 7.14
N TYR A 44 11.34 13.61 6.14
CA TYR A 44 10.94 12.23 6.34
C TYR A 44 12.04 11.57 7.16
N THR A 45 11.96 11.67 8.49
CA THR A 45 12.76 10.79 9.34
C THR A 45 12.46 9.36 8.88
N LYS A 46 13.48 8.50 8.83
CA LYS A 46 13.39 7.11 8.33
C LYS A 46 12.34 6.23 9.05
N ARG A 47 11.51 6.79 9.92
CA ARG A 47 10.34 6.18 10.56
C ARG A 47 9.00 6.49 9.86
N GLY A 48 9.01 7.23 8.75
CA GLY A 48 7.83 7.44 7.90
C GLY A 48 8.21 7.32 6.43
N ARG A 49 8.07 6.12 5.87
CA ARG A 49 8.33 5.82 4.46
C ARG A 49 7.54 6.80 3.56
N PRO A 50 8.16 7.45 2.55
CA PRO A 50 7.41 8.19 1.55
C PRO A 50 6.43 7.25 0.82
N PRO A 51 5.32 7.73 0.23
CA PRO A 51 4.53 6.92 -0.68
C PRO A 51 5.43 6.56 -1.86
N GLU A 52 5.99 5.36 -1.81
CA GLU A 52 6.71 4.72 -2.90
C GLU A 52 5.69 4.64 -4.04
N VAL A 53 5.84 5.52 -5.04
CA VAL A 53 5.16 5.37 -6.32
C VAL A 53 5.64 4.06 -6.92
N VAL A 54 4.89 2.98 -6.66
CA VAL A 54 5.24 1.65 -7.15
C VAL A 54 4.92 1.62 -8.64
N SER A 55 5.95 1.84 -9.45
CA SER A 55 5.93 1.52 -10.87
C SER A 55 5.66 0.02 -11.03
N VAL A 56 4.54 -0.31 -11.65
CA VAL A 56 4.05 -1.68 -11.85
C VAL A 56 4.83 -2.33 -13.01
N SER A 57 6.09 -2.71 -12.79
CA SER A 57 6.82 -3.63 -13.69
C SER A 57 8.10 -4.12 -13.01
N GLY A 58 8.17 -5.42 -12.70
CA GLY A 58 9.40 -6.08 -12.27
C GLY A 58 9.31 -6.68 -10.87
N ASP A 59 9.31 -8.01 -10.82
CA ASP A 59 9.76 -8.84 -9.70
C ASP A 59 9.21 -8.46 -8.32
N TYR A 60 7.92 -8.76 -8.09
CA TYR A 60 7.34 -8.73 -6.75
C TYR A 60 8.01 -9.79 -5.87
N THR A 61 9.10 -9.41 -5.19
CA THR A 61 9.57 -10.10 -4.00
C THR A 61 8.87 -9.48 -2.79
N PRO A 62 7.97 -10.19 -2.09
CA PRO A 62 7.31 -9.66 -0.91
C PRO A 62 8.36 -9.19 0.12
N LYS A 63 8.37 -7.89 0.48
CA LYS A 63 9.29 -7.31 1.48
C LYS A 63 9.11 -7.94 2.89
N HIS A 64 8.02 -8.68 3.10
CA HIS A 64 7.77 -9.54 4.25
C HIS A 64 7.15 -10.85 3.75
N HIS A 65 7.74 -12.00 4.09
CA HIS A 65 7.37 -13.34 3.61
C HIS A 65 5.95 -13.84 3.99
N ARG A 66 5.02 -12.93 4.31
CA ARG A 66 3.69 -13.23 4.89
C ARG A 66 2.57 -12.31 4.41
N THR A 67 2.78 -11.47 3.39
CA THR A 67 1.74 -10.53 2.93
C THR A 67 1.70 -10.39 1.40
N TRP A 68 0.49 -10.36 0.84
CA TRP A 68 0.21 -10.15 -0.59
C TRP A 68 -0.88 -9.08 -0.69
N GLY A 69 -0.48 -7.84 -0.95
CA GLY A 69 -1.38 -6.69 -0.84
C GLY A 69 -2.05 -6.61 0.53
N ARG A 70 -3.37 -6.77 0.56
CA ARG A 70 -4.16 -6.78 1.81
C ARG A 70 -4.20 -8.15 2.51
N TRP A 71 -3.86 -9.23 1.81
CA TRP A 71 -3.82 -10.58 2.37
C TRP A 71 -2.63 -10.81 3.29
N ARG A 72 -2.85 -11.53 4.39
CA ARG A 72 -1.84 -11.77 5.43
C ARG A 72 -1.84 -13.23 5.87
N LEU A 73 -0.68 -13.86 5.84
CA LEU A 73 -0.50 -15.19 6.42
C LEU A 73 -0.46 -15.11 7.93
N ASN A 74 -1.42 -15.75 8.57
CA ASN A 74 -1.50 -15.93 10.00
C ASN A 74 -1.19 -17.39 10.34
N LYS A 75 -0.11 -17.62 11.07
CA LYS A 75 0.33 -18.97 11.50
C LYS A 75 -0.09 -19.31 12.93
N LYS A 76 -0.94 -18.50 13.56
CA LYS A 76 -1.37 -18.76 14.93
C LYS A 76 -2.23 -20.04 14.98
N PRO A 77 -2.16 -20.82 16.07
CA PRO A 77 -3.02 -22.00 16.24
C PRO A 77 -4.51 -21.63 16.15
N PRO A 78 -5.39 -22.54 15.71
CA PRO A 78 -5.17 -23.98 15.52
C PRO A 78 -4.72 -24.42 14.11
N TYR A 79 -4.77 -23.54 13.10
CA TYR A 79 -4.30 -23.82 11.74
C TYR A 79 -3.87 -22.54 11.04
N PRO A 80 -2.95 -22.60 10.07
CA PRO A 80 -2.55 -21.43 9.31
C PRO A 80 -3.70 -20.94 8.41
N THR A 81 -3.91 -19.63 8.41
CA THR A 81 -4.93 -18.94 7.61
C THR A 81 -4.35 -17.82 6.76
N LEU A 82 -5.02 -17.52 5.66
CA LEU A 82 -4.78 -16.32 4.88
C LEU A 82 -5.91 -15.32 5.15
N ASP A 83 -5.56 -14.26 5.87
CA ASP A 83 -6.49 -13.29 6.43
C ASP A 83 -6.63 -12.08 5.51
N PHE A 84 -7.87 -11.64 5.27
CA PHE A 84 -8.20 -10.40 4.57
C PHE A 84 -8.97 -9.44 5.49
N PRO A 85 -8.42 -8.26 5.82
CA PRO A 85 -9.10 -7.29 6.65
C PRO A 85 -10.19 -6.56 5.86
N THR A 86 -11.45 -6.72 6.23
CA THR A 86 -12.58 -6.00 5.59
C THR A 86 -12.89 -4.66 6.25
N GLY A 87 -12.27 -4.38 7.40
CA GLY A 87 -12.44 -3.15 8.20
C GLY A 87 -13.37 -3.33 9.40
N VAL A 88 -14.29 -4.29 9.34
CA VAL A 88 -15.19 -4.66 10.46
C VAL A 88 -14.84 -6.05 10.99
N GLU A 89 -14.48 -6.96 10.08
CA GLU A 89 -14.10 -8.34 10.41
C GLU A 89 -12.85 -8.75 9.63
N ILE A 90 -12.31 -9.91 9.97
CA ILE A 90 -11.25 -10.56 9.23
C ILE A 90 -11.87 -11.75 8.52
N TYR A 91 -11.72 -11.79 7.19
CA TYR A 91 -12.08 -12.97 6.42
C TYR A 91 -10.87 -13.91 6.36
N ASP A 92 -10.97 -15.10 6.96
CA ASP A 92 -9.88 -16.07 7.00
C ASP A 92 -10.12 -17.22 6.00
N ILE A 93 -9.09 -17.52 5.21
CA ILE A 93 -9.05 -18.71 4.34
C ILE A 93 -8.15 -19.75 5.01
N LYS A 94 -8.70 -20.91 5.35
CA LYS A 94 -7.94 -22.02 5.93
C LYS A 94 -7.05 -22.66 4.89
N LEU A 95 -5.73 -22.63 5.11
CA LEU A 95 -4.77 -23.20 4.15
C LEU A 95 -4.91 -24.72 4.02
N SER A 96 -5.38 -25.41 5.07
CA SER A 96 -5.68 -26.85 5.04
C SER A 96 -6.73 -27.23 3.99
N CYS A 97 -7.58 -26.29 3.55
CA CYS A 97 -8.60 -26.51 2.53
C CYS A 97 -8.13 -26.15 1.11
N CYS A 98 -6.90 -25.63 0.96
CA CYS A 98 -6.37 -25.09 -0.30
C CYS A 98 -5.41 -26.06 -1.02
N GLY A 99 -5.45 -27.34 -0.64
CA GLY A 99 -4.43 -28.31 -1.05
C GLY A 99 -4.44 -28.71 -2.52
N THR A 100 -5.60 -28.68 -3.18
CA THR A 100 -5.72 -29.02 -4.61
C THR A 100 -5.80 -27.75 -5.47
N PRO A 101 -5.40 -27.81 -6.75
CA PRO A 101 -5.61 -26.70 -7.68
C PRO A 101 -7.07 -26.25 -7.73
N ARG A 102 -8.00 -27.21 -7.78
CA ARG A 102 -9.43 -26.95 -7.84
C ARG A 102 -9.96 -26.22 -6.62
N SER A 103 -9.50 -26.57 -5.42
CA SER A 103 -9.98 -25.88 -4.21
C SER A 103 -9.50 -24.43 -4.15
N ARG A 104 -8.29 -24.13 -4.66
CA ARG A 104 -7.78 -22.76 -4.79
C ARG A 104 -8.56 -21.93 -5.82
N GLU A 105 -8.91 -22.53 -6.96
CA GLU A 105 -9.75 -21.89 -7.98
C GLU A 105 -11.13 -21.55 -7.45
N LEU A 106 -11.75 -22.46 -6.69
CA LEU A 106 -13.03 -22.20 -6.03
C LEU A 106 -12.94 -21.03 -5.04
N TRP A 107 -11.84 -20.93 -4.28
CA TRP A 107 -11.61 -19.77 -3.43
C TRP A 107 -11.47 -18.47 -4.23
N LEU A 108 -10.71 -18.47 -5.33
CA LEU A 108 -10.61 -17.30 -6.19
C LEU A 108 -11.97 -16.88 -6.77
N GLN A 109 -12.77 -17.84 -7.22
CA GLN A 109 -14.13 -17.60 -7.71
C GLN A 109 -15.03 -17.02 -6.60
N GLN A 110 -15.07 -17.66 -5.43
CA GLN A 110 -15.87 -17.20 -4.30
C GLN A 110 -15.47 -15.79 -3.84
N MET A 111 -14.17 -15.48 -3.85
CA MET A 111 -13.69 -14.14 -3.52
C MET A 111 -14.03 -13.11 -4.59
N SER A 112 -14.11 -13.52 -5.87
CA SER A 112 -14.50 -12.61 -6.96
C SER A 112 -15.95 -12.15 -6.88
N GLU A 113 -16.81 -12.93 -6.22
CA GLU A 113 -18.21 -12.58 -5.97
C GLU A 113 -18.39 -11.58 -4.81
N LYS A 114 -17.34 -11.33 -4.02
CA LYS A 114 -17.41 -10.42 -2.87
C LYS A 114 -17.26 -8.97 -3.34
N ARG A 115 -18.27 -8.15 -3.04
CA ARG A 115 -18.30 -6.72 -3.40
C ARG A 115 -17.13 -5.88 -2.85
N TYR A 116 -16.47 -6.33 -1.79
CA TYR A 116 -15.35 -5.63 -1.15
C TYR A 116 -13.96 -6.12 -1.60
N ILE A 117 -13.93 -7.09 -2.52
CA ILE A 117 -12.70 -7.62 -3.11
C ILE A 117 -12.51 -6.98 -4.48
N THR A 118 -11.34 -6.40 -4.70
CA THR A 118 -10.96 -5.82 -6.00
C THR A 118 -10.27 -6.86 -6.88
N SER A 119 -10.18 -6.60 -8.19
CA SER A 119 -9.39 -7.45 -9.10
C SER A 119 -7.91 -7.51 -8.69
N ALA A 120 -7.37 -6.44 -8.09
CA ALA A 120 -6.02 -6.43 -7.55
C ALA A 120 -5.90 -7.40 -6.35
N ASP A 121 -6.87 -7.39 -5.45
CA ASP A 121 -6.92 -8.31 -4.29
C ASP A 121 -7.02 -9.78 -4.72
N LEU A 122 -7.73 -10.08 -5.83
CA LEU A 122 -7.75 -11.43 -6.42
C LEU A 122 -6.38 -11.83 -6.98
N GLY A 123 -5.71 -10.89 -7.67
CA GLY A 123 -4.36 -11.11 -8.18
C GLY A 123 -3.34 -11.31 -7.06
N ASP A 124 -3.51 -10.62 -5.92
CA ASP A 124 -2.73 -10.84 -4.71
C ASP A 124 -3.03 -12.22 -4.07
N LEU A 125 -4.30 -12.62 -3.99
CA LEU A 125 -4.70 -13.93 -3.47
C LEU A 125 -4.11 -15.09 -4.30
N ALA A 126 -4.19 -14.99 -5.63
CA ALA A 126 -3.62 -15.98 -6.53
C ALA A 126 -2.10 -16.12 -6.33
N ARG A 127 -1.39 -14.99 -6.20
CA ARG A 127 0.04 -14.97 -5.89
C ARG A 127 0.35 -15.57 -4.52
N ALA A 128 -0.49 -15.28 -3.52
CA ALA A 128 -0.35 -15.85 -2.18
C ALA A 128 -0.40 -17.38 -2.23
N PHE A 129 -1.35 -17.96 -2.96
CA PHE A 129 -1.40 -19.41 -3.11
C PHE A 129 -0.15 -19.99 -3.78
N ILE A 130 0.35 -19.36 -4.85
CA ILE A 130 1.57 -19.82 -5.54
C ILE A 130 2.77 -19.82 -4.58
N ASP A 131 2.97 -18.71 -3.87
CA ASP A 131 4.11 -18.57 -2.96
C ASP A 131 4.02 -19.53 -1.77
N LEU A 132 2.82 -19.70 -1.19
CA LEU A 132 2.60 -20.61 -0.07
C LEU A 132 2.78 -22.09 -0.47
N MET A 133 2.41 -22.46 -1.69
CA MET A 133 2.73 -23.78 -2.24
C MET A 133 4.24 -24.00 -2.37
N ARG A 134 4.96 -23.02 -2.92
CA ARG A 134 6.42 -23.10 -3.07
C ARG A 134 7.13 -23.21 -1.72
N GLN A 135 6.54 -22.65 -0.67
CA GLN A 135 7.05 -22.72 0.70
C GLN A 135 6.61 -23.98 1.45
N GLY A 136 5.70 -24.79 0.90
CA GLY A 136 5.16 -25.99 1.57
C GLY A 136 4.21 -25.67 2.73
N GLU A 137 3.63 -24.47 2.77
CA GLU A 137 2.68 -24.05 3.83
C GLU A 137 1.26 -24.55 3.56
N ILE A 138 0.95 -24.86 2.30
CA ILE A 138 -0.31 -25.47 1.89
C ILE A 138 -0.04 -26.97 1.73
N PRO A 139 -0.76 -27.85 2.46
CA PRO A 139 -0.60 -29.29 2.30
C PRO A 139 -1.02 -29.69 0.88
N VAL A 140 -0.16 -30.40 0.15
CA VAL A 140 -0.52 -30.93 -1.17
C VAL A 140 -1.53 -32.05 -0.95
N GLY A 141 -2.80 -31.75 -1.17
CA GLY A 141 -3.87 -32.74 -1.12
C GLY A 141 -3.87 -33.54 -2.41
N SER A 142 -3.91 -34.87 -2.32
CA SER A 142 -4.30 -35.69 -3.46
C SER A 142 -5.79 -35.52 -3.68
N ASP A 143 -6.22 -35.12 -4.88
CA ASP A 143 -7.63 -35.22 -5.29
C ASP A 143 -8.04 -36.69 -5.09
N LYS A 144 -9.02 -36.93 -4.20
CA LYS A 144 -9.63 -38.24 -3.98
C LYS A 144 -10.80 -38.43 -4.92
#